data_AF-V5A0K7-F1
#
_entry.id   AF-V5A0K7-F1
#
_cell.length_a   1.000
_cell.length_b   1.000
_cell.length_c   1.000
_cell.angle_alpha   90.00
_cell.angle_beta   90.00
_cell.angle_gamma   90.00
#
_symmetry.space_group_name_H-M   'P 1'
#
loop_
_entity.id
_entity.type
_entity.pdbx_description
1 polymer ?
#
loop_
_entity_poly.entity_id
_entity_poly.type
_entity_poly.pdbx_seq_one_letter_code
_entity_poly.pdbx_strand_id
1 'polypeptide(L)'
;MIPFPPVEGELSAQQVAVAPDGTEFVVPSGMHERLREAAAPEGTDSAPKVALALSGWICLQSDGMTDRVNVDAPDDCEEAEPIRAFARAHAAASVAVALHPSGEVLRSNNPMAFEFGE
;
A
#
# COMPACT_ATOMS: atom_id res chain seq x y z
N MET A 1 13.82 11.42 7.02
CA MET A 1 13.30 12.10 5.81
C MET A 1 13.04 11.02 4.78
N ILE A 2 11.87 11.02 4.16
CA ILE A 2 11.49 10.03 3.15
C ILE A 2 12.13 10.40 1.81
N PRO A 3 12.90 9.52 1.17
CA PRO A 3 13.68 9.86 -0.02
C PRO A 3 12.88 9.69 -1.32
N PHE A 4 11.57 9.96 -1.28
CA PHE A 4 10.66 9.82 -2.42
C PHE A 4 9.77 11.06 -2.54
N PRO A 5 9.41 11.46 -3.77
CA PRO A 5 8.49 12.57 -3.96
C PRO A 5 7.09 12.20 -3.46
N PRO A 6 6.37 13.15 -2.85
CA PRO A 6 4.95 12.96 -2.57
C PRO A 6 4.17 12.79 -3.88
N VAL A 7 2.99 12.16 -3.81
CA VAL A 7 2.07 12.10 -4.95
C VAL A 7 1.50 13.51 -5.20
N GLU A 8 1.54 13.94 -6.46
CA GLU A 8 0.87 15.16 -6.91
C GLU A 8 -0.31 14.77 -7.82
N GLY A 9 -1.54 14.92 -7.33
CA GLY A 9 -2.76 14.63 -8.09
C GLY A 9 -3.19 13.16 -7.99
N GLU A 10 -3.39 12.50 -9.12
CA GLU A 10 -3.96 11.14 -9.18
C GLU A 10 -2.90 10.06 -8.91
N LEU A 11 -3.29 8.96 -8.27
CA LEU A 11 -2.39 7.86 -7.89
C LEU A 11 -2.00 6.94 -9.07
N SER A 12 -1.51 7.53 -10.16
CA SER A 12 -1.23 6.82 -11.41
C SER A 12 0.07 6.01 -11.40
N ALA A 13 0.93 6.21 -10.40
CA ALA A 13 2.12 5.41 -10.24
C ALA A 13 1.75 3.94 -9.95
N GLN A 14 2.53 2.99 -10.48
CA GLN A 14 2.27 1.57 -10.27
C GLN A 14 2.50 1.13 -8.81
N GLN A 15 3.27 1.90 -8.05
CA GLN A 15 3.63 1.61 -6.67
C GLN A 15 3.59 2.91 -5.87
N VAL A 16 2.77 2.94 -4.83
CA VAL A 16 2.59 4.07 -3.92
C VAL A 16 2.71 3.55 -2.49
N ALA A 17 3.31 4.34 -1.60
CA ALA A 17 3.29 4.07 -0.17
C ALA A 17 2.61 5.23 0.57
N VAL A 18 1.72 4.91 1.49
CA VAL A 18 1.02 5.86 2.35
C VAL A 18 1.66 5.79 3.73
N ALA A 19 2.15 6.92 4.22
CA ALA A 19 2.71 7.05 5.56
C ALA A 19 1.59 7.05 6.62
N PRO A 20 1.92 6.79 7.90
CA PRO A 20 0.94 6.82 8.99
C PRO A 20 0.24 8.17 9.21
N ASP A 21 0.81 9.26 8.69
CA ASP A 21 0.21 10.59 8.72
C ASP A 21 -0.68 10.89 7.49
N GLY A 22 -0.89 9.88 6.63
CA GLY A 22 -1.66 9.98 5.40
C GLY A 22 -0.87 10.50 4.19
N THR A 23 0.41 10.83 4.33
CA THR A 23 1.21 11.32 3.20
C THR A 23 1.51 10.22 2.20
N GLU A 24 1.16 10.43 0.93
CA GLU A 24 1.35 9.46 -0.15
C GLU A 24 2.65 9.73 -0.91
N PHE A 25 3.42 8.69 -1.19
CA PHE A 25 4.73 8.76 -1.86
C PHE A 25 4.78 7.83 -3.06
N VAL A 26 5.37 8.30 -4.17
CA VAL A 26 5.65 7.44 -5.33
C VAL A 26 6.88 6.58 -5.04
N VAL A 27 6.73 5.26 -5.10
CA VAL A 27 7.83 4.31 -4.85
C VAL A 27 8.22 3.62 -6.16
N PRO A 28 9.40 3.87 -6.73
CA PRO A 28 9.83 3.15 -7.93
C PRO A 28 9.99 1.65 -7.68
N SER A 29 9.78 0.84 -8.73
CA SER A 29 9.99 -0.62 -8.64
C SER A 29 11.39 -0.96 -8.12
N GLY A 30 11.45 -1.88 -7.14
CA GLY A 30 12.69 -2.27 -6.47
C GLY A 30 13.17 -1.33 -5.37
N MET A 31 12.49 -0.22 -5.09
CA MET A 31 12.93 0.79 -4.11
C MET A 31 12.26 0.70 -2.72
N HIS A 32 11.45 -0.33 -2.48
CA HIS A 32 10.82 -0.54 -1.17
C HIS A 32 11.84 -0.74 -0.05
N GLU A 33 13.02 -1.30 -0.34
CA GLU A 33 14.08 -1.43 0.66
C GLU A 33 14.60 -0.06 1.10
N ARG A 34 14.82 0.85 0.16
CA ARG A 34 15.25 2.23 0.46
C ARG A 34 14.18 3.00 1.24
N LEU A 35 12.89 2.74 0.97
CA LEU A 35 11.79 3.28 1.78
C LEU A 35 11.81 2.71 3.19
N ARG A 36 11.94 1.39 3.31
CA ARG A 36 12.03 0.69 4.59
C ARG A 36 13.21 1.18 5.43
N GLU A 37 14.40 1.37 4.85
CA GLU A 37 15.56 1.92 5.56
C GLU A 37 15.29 3.33 6.12
N ALA A 38 14.52 4.16 5.41
CA ALA A 38 14.23 5.53 5.82
C ALA A 38 13.06 5.66 6.80
N ALA A 39 12.04 4.80 6.66
CA ALA A 39 10.77 4.88 7.38
C ALA A 39 10.66 3.86 8.53
N ALA A 40 11.32 2.72 8.41
CA ALA A 40 11.28 1.59 9.33
C ALA A 40 12.69 0.97 9.52
N PRO A 41 13.70 1.77 9.95
CA PRO A 41 15.09 1.31 10.06
C PRO A 41 15.29 0.17 11.06
N GLU A 42 14.38 0.01 12.02
CA GLU A 42 14.42 -1.06 13.03
C GLU A 42 13.73 -2.35 12.57
N GLY A 43 12.97 -2.34 11.46
CA GLY A 43 12.24 -3.50 10.98
C GLY A 43 13.17 -4.64 10.55
N THR A 44 13.24 -5.73 11.30
CA THR A 44 14.13 -6.86 11.00
C THR A 44 13.56 -7.86 9.99
N ASP A 45 12.39 -7.57 9.42
CA ASP A 45 11.73 -8.47 8.47
C ASP A 45 12.48 -8.52 7.13
N SER A 46 12.53 -9.70 6.50
CA SER A 46 13.20 -9.86 5.21
C SER A 46 12.42 -9.23 4.05
N ALA A 47 11.12 -8.99 4.22
CA ALA A 47 10.30 -8.33 3.21
C ALA A 47 10.08 -6.85 3.57
N PRO A 48 10.54 -5.90 2.75
CA PRO A 48 10.50 -4.47 3.09
C PRO A 48 9.07 -3.95 3.29
N LYS A 49 8.09 -4.48 2.55
CA LYS A 49 6.68 -4.10 2.70
C LYS A 49 6.06 -4.57 4.01
N VAL A 50 6.48 -5.73 4.52
CA VAL A 50 6.04 -6.24 5.82
C VAL A 50 6.59 -5.33 6.92
N ALA A 51 7.88 -5.01 6.89
CA ALA A 51 8.48 -4.08 7.85
C ALA A 51 7.82 -2.69 7.82
N LEU A 52 7.43 -2.21 6.64
CA LEU A 52 6.66 -0.96 6.47
C LEU A 52 5.25 -1.07 7.08
N ALA A 53 4.51 -2.13 6.77
CA ALA A 53 3.19 -2.39 7.34
C ALA A 53 3.23 -2.47 8.87
N LEU A 54 4.20 -3.19 9.44
CA LEU A 54 4.42 -3.24 10.89
C LEU A 54 4.77 -1.88 11.52
N SER A 55 5.19 -0.92 10.70
CA SER A 55 5.46 0.47 11.11
C SER A 55 4.30 1.43 10.78
N GLY A 56 3.12 0.90 10.43
CA GLY A 56 1.90 1.66 10.14
C GLY A 56 1.75 2.15 8.71
N TRP A 57 2.60 1.73 7.77
CA TRP A 57 2.52 2.16 6.37
C TRP A 57 1.61 1.27 5.54
N ILE A 58 1.00 1.85 4.50
CA ILE A 58 0.23 1.10 3.50
C ILE A 58 1.01 1.08 2.19
N CYS A 59 1.32 -0.09 1.64
CA CYS A 59 1.99 -0.21 0.34
C CYS A 59 0.99 -0.66 -0.73
N LEU A 60 0.70 0.21 -1.70
CA LEU A 60 -0.23 0.00 -2.80
C LEU A 60 0.54 -0.38 -4.07
N GLN A 61 0.13 -1.44 -4.77
CA GLN A 61 0.76 -1.88 -6.01
C GLN A 61 -0.27 -2.35 -7.05
N SER A 62 -0.12 -1.85 -8.27
CA SER A 62 -0.68 -2.42 -9.49
C SER A 62 0.45 -3.08 -10.28
N ASP A 63 0.24 -4.30 -10.76
CA ASP A 63 1.21 -4.96 -11.65
C ASP A 63 0.97 -4.65 -13.14
N GLY A 64 -0.11 -3.92 -13.46
CA GLY A 64 -0.49 -3.54 -14.82
C GLY A 64 -0.85 -4.71 -15.75
N MET A 65 -0.77 -5.95 -15.25
CA MET A 65 -1.03 -7.18 -16.01
C MET A 65 -2.33 -7.84 -15.57
N THR A 66 -2.70 -7.63 -14.31
CA THR A 66 -3.97 -8.04 -13.73
C THR A 66 -4.80 -6.80 -13.46
N ASP A 67 -6.11 -6.86 -13.69
CA ASP A 67 -7.07 -5.82 -13.27
C ASP A 67 -7.24 -5.85 -11.73
N ARG A 68 -6.13 -5.87 -10.99
CA ARG A 68 -6.08 -6.04 -9.54
C ARG A 68 -5.00 -5.16 -8.94
N VAL A 69 -5.36 -4.53 -7.82
CA VAL A 69 -4.39 -3.88 -6.94
C VAL A 69 -4.10 -4.78 -5.73
N ASN A 70 -2.83 -4.83 -5.33
CA ASN A 70 -2.36 -5.55 -4.17
C ASN A 70 -1.91 -4.54 -3.12
N VAL A 71 -2.26 -4.80 -1.87
CA VAL A 71 -1.98 -3.90 -0.75
C VAL A 71 -1.33 -4.69 0.37
N ASP A 72 -0.28 -4.13 0.98
CA ASP A 72 0.24 -4.55 2.28
C ASP A 72 -0.11 -3.47 3.29
N ALA A 73 -0.76 -3.83 4.40
CA ALA A 73 -1.27 -2.89 5.41
C ALA A 73 -1.11 -3.45 6.83
N PRO A 74 -1.10 -2.59 7.88
CA PRO A 74 -1.18 -3.05 9.26
C PRO A 74 -2.54 -3.70 9.58
N ASP A 75 -2.57 -4.62 10.54
CA ASP A 75 -3.81 -5.28 11.00
C ASP A 75 -4.87 -4.30 11.50
N ASP A 76 -4.47 -3.20 12.11
CA ASP A 76 -5.35 -2.14 12.61
C ASP A 76 -5.65 -1.05 11.55
N CYS A 77 -5.37 -1.32 10.26
CA CYS A 77 -5.72 -0.39 9.19
C CYS A 77 -7.23 -0.30 9.01
N GLU A 78 -7.77 0.92 9.15
CA GLU A 78 -9.18 1.23 8.90
C GLU A 78 -9.38 2.11 7.65
N GLU A 79 -8.29 2.58 7.05
CA GLU A 79 -8.30 3.58 5.98
C GLU A 79 -8.46 2.97 4.59
N ALA A 80 -9.70 2.80 4.15
CA ALA A 80 -10.00 2.27 2.81
C ALA A 80 -9.87 3.32 1.68
N GLU A 81 -9.89 4.62 1.99
CA GLU A 81 -9.86 5.69 0.98
C GLU A 81 -8.66 5.62 0.02
N PRO A 82 -7.39 5.47 0.49
CA PRO A 82 -6.24 5.37 -0.40
C PRO A 82 -6.33 4.17 -1.34
N ILE A 83 -6.89 3.05 -0.86
CA ILE A 83 -7.09 1.82 -1.65
C ILE A 83 -8.14 2.07 -2.74
N ARG A 84 -9.27 2.71 -2.39
CA ARG A 84 -10.33 3.08 -3.34
C ARG A 84 -9.81 4.06 -4.39
N ALA A 85 -9.06 5.08 -3.99
CA ALA A 85 -8.47 6.06 -4.89
C ALA A 85 -7.46 5.41 -5.86
N PHE A 86 -6.58 4.55 -5.35
CA PHE A 86 -5.60 3.82 -6.14
C PHE A 86 -6.26 2.86 -7.13
N ALA A 87 -7.24 2.07 -6.67
CA ALA A 87 -7.99 1.18 -7.54
C ALA A 87 -8.72 1.94 -8.66
N ARG A 88 -9.21 3.16 -8.39
CA ARG A 88 -9.88 4.00 -9.39
C ARG A 88 -8.89 4.48 -10.44
N ALA A 89 -7.73 4.98 -10.02
CA ALA A 89 -6.67 5.46 -10.92
C ALA A 89 -6.16 4.36 -11.87
N HIS A 90 -6.18 3.10 -11.41
CA HIS A 90 -5.75 1.93 -12.19
C HIS A 90 -6.91 1.16 -12.86
N ALA A 91 -8.14 1.67 -12.78
CA ALA A 91 -9.35 1.00 -13.29
C ALA A 91 -9.45 -0.48 -12.84
N ALA A 92 -9.03 -0.79 -11.62
CA ALA A 92 -8.92 -2.15 -11.14
C ALA A 92 -10.30 -2.80 -10.95
N ALA A 93 -10.41 -4.07 -11.34
CA ALA A 93 -11.59 -4.89 -11.15
C ALA A 93 -11.62 -5.59 -9.77
N SER A 94 -10.47 -5.69 -9.09
CA SER A 94 -10.37 -6.34 -7.79
C SER A 94 -9.26 -5.76 -6.91
N VAL A 95 -9.33 -6.07 -5.62
CA VAL A 95 -8.29 -5.74 -4.63
C VAL A 95 -7.98 -6.96 -3.77
N ALA A 96 -6.71 -7.12 -3.41
CA ALA A 96 -6.25 -8.02 -2.37
C ALA A 96 -5.42 -7.22 -1.35
N VAL A 97 -5.80 -7.28 -0.07
CA VAL A 97 -5.10 -6.61 1.03
C VAL A 97 -4.54 -7.67 1.96
N ALA A 98 -3.21 -7.73 2.08
CA ALA A 98 -2.51 -8.54 3.06
C ALA A 98 -2.30 -7.70 4.33
N LEU A 99 -2.83 -8.19 5.45
CA LEU A 99 -2.72 -7.57 6.76
C LEU A 99 -1.54 -8.17 7.54
N HIS A 100 -0.81 -7.33 8.25
CA HIS A 100 0.38 -7.71 9.02
C HIS A 100 0.29 -7.23 10.47
N PRO A 101 0.77 -8.03 11.45
CA PRO A 101 1.44 -9.33 11.30
C PRO A 101 0.54 -10.56 11.10
N SER A 102 -0.78 -10.46 11.12
CA SER A 102 -1.68 -11.63 11.11
C SER A 102 -1.52 -12.53 9.89
N GLY A 103 -1.13 -11.97 8.74
CA GLY A 103 -1.09 -12.64 7.46
C GLY A 103 -2.47 -12.87 6.85
N GLU A 104 -3.53 -12.28 7.41
CA GLU A 104 -4.87 -12.32 6.84
C GLU A 104 -4.89 -11.64 5.47
N VAL A 105 -5.68 -12.18 4.53
CA VAL A 105 -5.83 -11.57 3.20
C VAL A 105 -7.29 -11.30 2.90
N LEU A 106 -7.65 -10.02 2.94
CA LEU A 106 -8.94 -9.51 2.51
C LEU A 106 -8.97 -9.42 0.98
N ARG A 107 -10.12 -9.76 0.37
CA ARG A 107 -10.30 -9.69 -1.08
C ARG A 107 -11.66 -9.12 -1.42
N SER A 108 -11.72 -8.29 -2.45
CA SER A 108 -12.97 -7.77 -2.99
C SER A 108 -12.91 -7.70 -4.52
N ASN A 109 -14.02 -8.06 -5.18
CA ASN A 109 -14.24 -7.85 -6.62
C ASN A 109 -15.00 -6.54 -6.88
N ASN A 110 -15.18 -5.71 -5.85
CA ASN A 110 -15.69 -4.36 -5.97
C ASN A 110 -14.77 -3.41 -5.18
N PRO A 111 -13.61 -3.04 -5.76
CA PRO A 111 -12.63 -2.24 -5.04
C PRO A 111 -13.13 -0.84 -4.73
N MET A 112 -14.15 -0.33 -5.43
CA MET A 112 -14.75 0.98 -5.17
C MET A 112 -15.61 1.02 -3.90
N ALA A 113 -16.11 -0.14 -3.47
CA ALA A 113 -16.83 -0.32 -2.22
C ALA A 113 -16.02 -1.17 -1.24
N PHE A 114 -14.70 -1.25 -1.42
CA PHE A 114 -13.85 -1.91 -0.45
C PHE A 114 -13.87 -1.13 0.86
N GLU A 115 -14.01 -1.86 1.96
CA GLU A 115 -13.94 -1.39 3.32
C GLU A 115 -13.17 -2.46 4.11
N PHE A 116 -12.36 -2.01 5.07
CA PHE A 116 -11.95 -2.91 6.15
C PHE A 116 -13.20 -3.23 6.96
N GLY A 117 -13.31 -4.46 7.47
CA GLY A 117 -14.56 -4.98 8.05
C GLY A 117 -15.23 -4.01 9.03
N GLU A 118 -16.56 -4.10 9.12
CA GLU A 118 -17.36 -3.42 10.16
C GLU A 118 -16.88 -3.74 11.59
#